data_AF-A0A5N7ZAS1-F1
#
_entry.id   AF-A0A5N7ZAS1-F1
#
_cell.length_a   1.000
_cell.length_b   1.000
_cell.length_c   1.000
_cell.angle_alpha   90.00
_cell.angle_beta   90.00
_cell.angle_gamma   90.00
#
_symmetry.space_group_name_H-M   'P 1'
#
loop_
_entity.id
_entity.type
_entity.pdbx_description
1 polymer ?
#
loop_
_entity_poly.entity_id
_entity_poly.type
_entity_poly.pdbx_seq_one_letter_code
_entity_poly.pdbx_strand_id
1 'polypeptide(L)'
;MALPKKVMNFAYGMGAAVVIVGALFKIMHWPGASPMLIIGLGVEAFIFALSAFDPVEKELDWSLVYPELAGGEAKKRDVKKAD
;
A
#
# COMPACT_ATOMS: atom_id res chain seq x y z
N MET A 1 -0.03 -1.43 18.00
CA MET A 1 -1.18 -2.24 17.58
C MET A 1 -1.17 -2.23 16.06
N ALA A 2 -0.70 -3.29 15.40
CA ALA A 2 -0.72 -3.35 13.94
C ALA A 2 -2.17 -3.45 13.45
N LEU A 3 -2.50 -2.75 12.38
CA LEU A 3 -3.83 -2.86 11.75
C LEU A 3 -3.99 -4.28 11.18
N PRO A 4 -5.20 -4.88 11.23
CA PRO A 4 -5.41 -6.21 10.66
C PRO A 4 -5.19 -6.16 9.14
N LYS A 5 -4.42 -7.10 8.57
CA LYS A 5 -4.11 -7.16 7.12
C LYS A 5 -5.34 -7.02 6.21
N LYS A 6 -6.47 -7.63 6.58
CA LYS A 6 -7.74 -7.51 5.82
C LYS A 6 -8.24 -6.06 5.77
N VAL A 7 -8.10 -5.32 6.85
CA VAL A 7 -8.50 -3.91 6.95
C VAL A 7 -7.58 -3.05 6.11
N MET A 8 -6.26 -3.34 6.10
CA MET A 8 -5.31 -2.60 5.28
C MET A 8 -5.55 -2.81 3.78
N ASN A 9 -5.76 -4.07 3.33
CA ASN A 9 -6.09 -4.35 1.93
C ASN A 9 -7.40 -3.68 1.49
N PHE A 10 -8.40 -3.68 2.36
CA PHE A 10 -9.64 -2.95 2.10
C PHE A 10 -9.40 -1.43 2.02
N ALA A 11 -8.59 -0.87 2.93
CA ALA A 11 -8.26 0.55 2.95
C ALA A 11 -7.53 0.98 1.66
N TYR A 12 -6.54 0.22 1.18
CA TYR A 12 -5.88 0.50 -0.10
C TYR A 12 -6.87 0.51 -1.27
N GLY A 13 -7.75 -0.49 -1.36
CA GLY A 13 -8.74 -0.57 -2.43
C GLY A 13 -9.76 0.58 -2.38
N MET A 14 -10.22 0.94 -1.19
CA MET A 14 -11.14 2.06 -0.99
C MET A 14 -10.47 3.42 -1.24
N GLY A 15 -9.23 3.62 -0.79
CA GLY A 15 -8.46 4.83 -1.04
C GLY A 15 -8.27 5.09 -2.53
N ALA A 16 -7.81 4.06 -3.26
CA ALA A 16 -7.65 4.12 -4.70
C ALA A 16 -8.96 4.47 -5.42
N ALA A 17 -10.10 3.91 -4.99
CA ALA A 17 -11.40 4.24 -5.56
C ALA A 17 -11.76 5.74 -5.38
N VAL A 18 -11.51 6.31 -4.20
CA VAL A 18 -11.76 7.75 -3.95
C VAL A 18 -10.84 8.63 -4.80
N VAL A 19 -9.57 8.27 -4.97
CA VAL A 19 -8.62 8.98 -5.85
C VAL A 19 -9.11 8.96 -7.30
N ILE A 20 -9.55 7.80 -7.79
CA ILE A 20 -10.06 7.63 -9.16
C ILE A 20 -11.28 8.53 -9.39
N VAL A 21 -12.21 8.60 -8.42
CA VAL A 21 -13.37 9.51 -8.51
C VAL A 21 -12.92 10.98 -8.54
N GLY A 22 -11.94 11.37 -7.70
CA GLY A 22 -11.37 12.71 -7.74
C GLY A 22 -10.71 13.06 -9.08
N ALA A 23 -9.95 12.12 -9.65
CA ALA A 23 -9.34 12.27 -10.97
C ALA A 23 -10.40 12.38 -12.09
N LEU A 24 -11.46 11.58 -12.03
CA LEU A 24 -12.59 11.66 -12.95
C LEU A 24 -13.23 13.06 -12.93
N PHE A 25 -13.51 13.61 -11.75
CA PHE A 25 -14.04 14.96 -11.61
C PHE A 25 -13.12 16.01 -12.24
N LYS A 26 -11.80 15.85 -12.09
CA LYS A 26 -10.79 16.73 -12.68
C LYS A 26 -10.80 16.67 -14.21
N ILE A 27 -10.89 15.47 -14.80
CA ILE A 27 -10.95 15.28 -16.25
C ILE A 27 -12.25 15.86 -16.83
N MET A 28 -13.37 15.63 -16.13
CA MET A 28 -14.70 16.08 -16.57
C MET A 28 -14.98 17.57 -16.29
N HIS A 29 -14.05 18.29 -15.65
CA HIS A 29 -14.19 19.71 -15.30
C HIS A 29 -15.44 20.05 -14.46
N TRP A 30 -15.91 19.09 -13.67
CA TRP A 30 -17.08 19.28 -12.82
C TRP A 30 -16.81 20.30 -11.71
N PRO A 31 -17.85 21.03 -11.24
CA PRO A 31 -17.70 21.95 -10.13
C PRO A 31 -17.21 21.20 -8.89
N GLY A 32 -16.20 21.75 -8.21
CA GLY A 32 -15.58 21.08 -7.07
C GLY A 32 -14.55 20.00 -7.42
N ALA A 33 -14.09 19.93 -8.68
CA ALA A 33 -13.07 18.96 -9.08
C ALA A 33 -11.76 19.05 -8.29
N SER A 34 -11.25 20.26 -8.06
CA SER A 34 -10.02 20.46 -7.28
C SER A 34 -10.16 19.98 -5.83
N PRO A 35 -11.18 20.37 -5.04
CA PRO A 35 -11.33 19.85 -3.69
C PRO A 35 -11.56 18.33 -3.66
N MET A 36 -12.31 17.75 -4.60
CA MET A 36 -12.49 16.30 -4.64
C MET A 36 -11.18 15.54 -4.92
N LEU A 37 -10.36 16.06 -5.83
CA LEU A 37 -9.03 15.50 -6.10
C LEU A 37 -8.10 15.62 -4.90
N ILE A 38 -8.10 16.76 -4.21
CA ILE A 38 -7.30 16.97 -3.00
C ILE A 38 -7.72 15.99 -1.90
N ILE A 39 -9.02 15.76 -1.73
CA ILE A 39 -9.51 14.77 -0.76
C ILE A 39 -9.03 13.37 -1.12
N GLY A 40 -9.17 12.95 -2.38
CA GLY A 40 -8.69 11.64 -2.82
C GLY A 40 -7.20 11.45 -2.58
N LEU A 41 -6.37 12.40 -3.03
CA LEU A 41 -4.92 12.35 -2.82
C LEU A 41 -4.53 12.43 -1.34
N GLY A 42 -5.29 13.16 -0.52
CA GLY A 42 -5.08 13.23 0.93
C GLY A 42 -5.38 11.91 1.63
N VAL A 43 -6.46 11.23 1.24
CA VAL A 43 -6.79 9.87 1.72
C VAL A 43 -5.65 8.91 1.37
N GLU A 44 -5.16 8.95 0.14
CA GLU A 44 -4.08 8.09 -0.32
C GLU A 44 -2.77 8.35 0.45
N ALA A 45 -2.42 9.63 0.65
CA ALA A 45 -1.26 10.02 1.44
C ALA A 45 -1.34 9.50 2.89
N PHE A 46 -2.53 9.51 3.49
CA PHE A 46 -2.74 8.97 4.84
C PHE A 46 -2.62 7.44 4.89
N ILE A 47 -3.18 6.74 3.91
CA ILE A 47 -3.07 5.28 3.80
C ILE A 47 -1.60 4.86 3.61
N PHE A 48 -0.85 5.55 2.74
CA PHE A 48 0.59 5.31 2.58
C PHE A 48 1.40 5.66 3.84
N ALA A 49 1.01 6.68 4.59
CA ALA A 49 1.67 6.97 5.86
C ALA A 49 1.44 5.85 6.89
N LEU A 50 0.22 5.30 6.95
CA LEU A 50 -0.10 4.17 7.82
C LEU A 50 0.55 2.85 7.38
N SER A 51 0.73 2.64 6.08
CA SER A 51 1.38 1.44 5.54
C SER A 51 2.84 1.29 5.97
N ALA A 52 3.53 2.40 6.23
CA ALA A 52 4.90 2.39 6.76
C ALA A 52 5.03 1.70 8.13
N PHE A 53 3.92 1.55 8.86
CA PHE A 53 3.88 0.87 10.15
C PHE A 53 3.37 -0.58 10.07
N ASP A 54 3.04 -1.08 8.87
CA ASP A 54 2.61 -2.47 8.67
C ASP A 54 3.84 -3.40 8.75
N PRO A 55 3.82 -4.47 9.55
CA PRO A 55 4.91 -5.44 9.60
C PRO A 55 5.22 -6.01 8.21
N VAL A 56 6.53 -6.09 7.89
CA VAL A 56 7.05 -6.71 6.66
C VAL A 56 6.42 -8.08 6.48
N GLU A 57 5.71 -8.28 5.37
CA GLU A 57 5.11 -9.57 5.06
C GLU A 57 6.20 -10.64 4.99
N LYS A 58 6.02 -11.73 5.74
CA LYS A 58 6.86 -12.91 5.60
C LYS A 58 6.51 -13.56 4.26
N GLU A 59 7.49 -13.68 3.37
CA GLU A 59 7.33 -14.40 2.11
C GLU A 59 6.86 -15.83 2.39
N LEU A 60 5.98 -16.34 1.52
CA LEU A 60 5.48 -17.70 1.58
C LEU A 60 6.66 -18.67 1.41
N ASP A 61 6.76 -19.66 2.30
CA ASP A 61 7.84 -20.64 2.23
C ASP A 61 7.62 -21.62 1.06
N TRP A 62 8.16 -21.26 -0.09
CA TRP A 62 8.07 -22.04 -1.33
C TRP A 62 8.79 -23.40 -1.24
N SER A 63 9.61 -23.62 -0.21
CA SER A 63 10.28 -24.90 0.02
C SER A 63 9.33 -26.03 0.43
N LEU A 64 8.11 -25.70 0.89
CA LEU A 64 7.06 -26.67 1.19
C LEU A 64 6.53 -27.40 -0.05
N VAL A 65 6.59 -26.75 -1.22
CA VAL A 65 6.08 -27.31 -2.50
C VAL A 65 7.23 -27.72 -3.42
N TYR A 66 8.34 -26.98 -3.40
CA TYR A 66 9.54 -27.23 -4.18
C TYR A 66 10.72 -27.37 -3.23
N PRO A 67 10.95 -28.56 -2.67
CA PRO A 67 12.04 -28.79 -1.74
C PRO A 67 13.42 -28.49 -2.34
N GLU A 68 13.56 -28.43 -3.67
CA GLU A 68 14.76 -27.93 -4.36
C GLU A 68 15.12 -26.46 -4.06
N LEU A 69 14.20 -25.66 -3.52
CA LEU A 69 14.42 -24.26 -3.10
C LEU A 69 14.73 -24.13 -1.60
N ALA A 70 14.73 -25.23 -0.85
CA ALA A 70 15.06 -25.25 0.57
C ALA A 70 16.54 -24.84 0.78
N GLY A 71 16.76 -23.78 1.55
CA GLY A 71 18.11 -23.27 1.86
C GLY A 71 18.53 -22.00 1.10
N GLY A 72 17.71 -21.49 0.18
CA GLY A 72 17.90 -20.18 -0.45
C GLY A 72 17.39 -19.05 0.44
N GLU A 73 18.08 -18.76 1.54
CA GLU A 73 17.77 -17.57 2.35
C GLU A 73 17.90 -16.31 1.47
N ALA A 74 16.77 -15.66 1.16
CA ALA A 74 16.78 -14.29 0.67
C ALA A 74 17.29 -13.41 1.82
N LYS A 75 18.62 -13.25 1.86
CA LYS A 75 19.34 -12.43 2.84
C LYS A 75 18.71 -11.05 2.86
N LYS A 76 18.07 -10.69 3.98
CA LYS A 76 17.60 -9.33 4.25
C LYS A 76 18.74 -8.35 3.91
N ARG A 77 18.53 -7.51 2.90
CA ARG A 77 19.35 -6.31 2.73
C ARG A 77 18.95 -5.35 3.84
N ASP A 78 19.67 -5.40 4.95
CA ASP A 78 19.69 -4.29 5.91
C ASP A 78 20.20 -3.05 5.17
N VAL A 79 19.28 -2.14 4.85
CA VAL A 79 19.63 -0.82 4.34
C VAL A 79 20.28 -0.07 5.49
N LYS A 80 21.61 -0.06 5.49
CA LYS A 80 22.43 0.74 6.40
C LYS A 80 22.05 2.21 6.22
N LYS A 81 21.48 2.82 7.26
CA LYS A 81 21.34 4.27 7.38
C LYS A 81 22.74 4.88 7.27
N ALA A 82 22.95 5.75 6.28
CA ALA A 82 24.09 6.64 6.24
C ALA A 82 23.76 7.88 7.10
N ASP A 83 24.74 8.27 7.91
CA ASP A 83 24.73 9.44 8.79
C ASP A 83 24.52 10.77 8.06
#